data_AF-A0A427AUT9-F1
#
_entry.id   AF-A0A427AUT9-F1
#
_cell.length_a   1.000
_cell.length_b   1.000
_cell.length_c   1.000
_cell.angle_alpha   90.00
_cell.angle_beta   90.00
_cell.angle_gamma   90.00
#
_symmetry.space_group_name_H-M   'P 1'
#
loop_
_entity.id
_entity.type
_entity.pdbx_description
1 polymer ?
#
loop_
_entity_poly.entity_id
_entity_poly.type
_entity_poly.pdbx_seq_one_letter_code
_entity_poly.pdbx_strand_id
1 'polypeptide(L)'
;MATSHDSTTIFGLTLDAKFQYTPSLEFFVVANAVGCGYTLLVLFVPRTTSLSRLVIVFDVTVAMLLTAATAAAGAMAEVGKKGNPHAGWMPICGQVPSFCDHVMGALICAFVGVIAYFLIVLHTIYTLLSPLFP
;
A
#
# COMPACT_ATOMS: atom_id res chain seq x y z
N MET A 1 6.75 0.94 -9.77
CA MET A 1 5.48 0.18 -9.69
C MET A 1 4.45 0.69 -10.69
N ALA A 2 4.01 1.96 -10.65
CA ALA A 2 2.96 2.46 -11.56
C ALA A 2 3.31 2.41 -13.07
N THR A 3 4.58 2.36 -13.43
CA THR A 3 5.06 2.30 -14.83
C THR A 3 5.62 0.92 -15.21
N SER A 4 5.61 -0.04 -14.28
CA SER A 4 6.23 -1.34 -14.46
C SER A 4 5.36 -2.17 -15.41
N HIS A 5 5.88 -2.41 -16.62
CA HIS A 5 5.31 -3.31 -17.61
C HIS A 5 6.44 -4.24 -18.07
N ASP A 6 6.16 -5.53 -18.12
CA ASP A 6 7.11 -6.52 -18.63
C ASP A 6 6.32 -7.59 -19.36
N SER A 7 6.80 -8.01 -20.53
CA SER A 7 6.07 -8.96 -21.38
C SER A 7 7.00 -10.08 -21.80
N THR A 8 6.64 -11.33 -21.51
CA THR A 8 7.43 -12.51 -21.87
C THR A 8 6.61 -13.52 -22.65
N THR A 9 7.18 -14.12 -23.68
CA THR A 9 6.51 -15.12 -24.51
C THR A 9 6.83 -16.52 -24.02
N ILE A 10 5.82 -17.27 -23.58
CA ILE A 10 5.95 -18.64 -23.07
C ILE A 10 5.02 -19.56 -23.86
N PHE A 11 5.54 -20.62 -24.48
CA PHE A 11 4.77 -21.57 -25.30
C PHE A 11 3.91 -20.92 -26.42
N GLY A 12 4.40 -19.83 -27.03
CA GLY A 12 3.66 -19.10 -28.08
C GLY A 12 2.54 -18.17 -27.55
N LEU A 13 2.38 -18.05 -26.23
CA LEU A 13 1.47 -17.11 -25.57
C LEU A 13 2.29 -15.95 -24.98
N THR A 14 1.90 -14.71 -25.28
CA THR A 14 2.47 -13.49 -24.71
C THR A 14 1.88 -13.24 -23.32
N LEU A 15 2.66 -13.44 -22.27
CA LEU A 15 2.30 -13.05 -20.91
C LEU A 15 2.69 -11.58 -20.70
N ASP A 16 1.70 -10.71 -20.71
CA ASP A 16 1.87 -9.28 -20.43
C ASP A 16 1.60 -9.04 -18.93
N ALA A 17 2.67 -8.91 -18.14
CA ALA A 17 2.58 -8.63 -16.72
C ALA A 17 2.47 -7.11 -16.53
N LYS A 18 1.24 -6.63 -16.53
CA LYS A 18 0.90 -5.22 -16.29
C LYS A 18 0.28 -5.05 -14.92
N PHE A 19 0.71 -4.03 -14.20
CA PHE A 19 0.16 -3.63 -12.91
C PHE A 19 -1.37 -3.46 -12.92
N GLN A 20 -1.94 -3.00 -14.05
CA GLN A 20 -3.38 -2.75 -14.21
C GLN A 20 -4.24 -4.02 -14.32
N TYR A 21 -3.65 -5.18 -14.55
CA TYR A 21 -4.40 -6.44 -14.63
C TYR A 21 -4.64 -7.09 -13.27
N THR A 22 -3.94 -6.64 -12.22
CA THR A 22 -4.08 -7.16 -10.87
C THR A 22 -4.75 -6.10 -9.98
N PRO A 23 -6.05 -6.25 -9.66
CA PRO A 23 -6.81 -5.21 -8.96
C PRO A 23 -6.25 -4.88 -7.56
N SER A 24 -5.54 -5.82 -6.92
CA SER A 24 -4.89 -5.55 -5.63
C SER A 24 -3.70 -4.60 -5.74
N LEU A 25 -2.93 -4.69 -6.83
CA LEU A 25 -1.79 -3.80 -7.07
C LEU A 25 -2.31 -2.42 -7.41
N GLU A 26 -3.36 -2.33 -8.25
CA GLU A 26 -4.06 -1.08 -8.53
C GLU A 26 -4.57 -0.39 -7.27
N PHE A 27 -5.30 -1.14 -6.43
CA PHE A 27 -5.76 -0.66 -5.14
C PHE A 27 -4.60 -0.17 -4.26
N PHE A 28 -3.47 -0.85 -4.27
CA PHE A 28 -2.27 -0.44 -3.53
C PHE A 28 -1.72 0.91 -3.98
N VAL A 29 -1.60 1.14 -5.29
CA VAL A 29 -1.10 2.43 -5.81
C VAL A 29 -2.10 3.56 -5.53
N VAL A 30 -3.40 3.31 -5.73
CA VAL A 30 -4.46 4.31 -5.46
C VAL A 30 -4.50 4.66 -3.97
N ALA A 31 -4.47 3.67 -3.08
CA ALA A 31 -4.47 3.89 -1.64
C ALA A 31 -3.25 4.70 -1.17
N ASN A 32 -2.05 4.37 -1.67
CA ASN A 32 -0.84 5.14 -1.35
C ASN A 32 -0.91 6.58 -1.91
N ALA A 33 -1.47 6.77 -3.10
CA ALA A 33 -1.67 8.11 -3.67
C ALA A 33 -2.63 8.96 -2.81
N VAL A 34 -3.74 8.36 -2.34
CA VAL A 34 -4.68 9.01 -1.41
C VAL A 34 -4.00 9.34 -0.09
N GLY A 35 -3.21 8.41 0.47
CA GLY A 35 -2.46 8.63 1.70
C GLY A 35 -1.46 9.79 1.60
N CYS A 36 -0.71 9.87 0.49
CA CYS A 36 0.20 10.98 0.21
C CYS A 36 -0.56 12.31 0.08
N GLY A 37 -1.63 12.34 -0.71
CA GLY A 37 -2.46 13.53 -0.90
C GLY A 37 -3.04 14.03 0.42
N TYR A 38 -3.60 13.13 1.23
CA TYR A 38 -4.13 13.45 2.55
C TYR A 38 -3.05 14.01 3.49
N THR A 39 -1.88 13.37 3.56
CA THR A 39 -0.78 13.82 4.43
C THR A 39 -0.28 15.22 4.04
N LEU A 40 -0.19 15.50 2.73
CA LEU A 40 0.14 16.84 2.24
C LEU A 40 -0.93 17.86 2.61
N LEU A 41 -2.22 17.52 2.48
CA LEU A 41 -3.30 18.42 2.87
C LEU A 41 -3.25 18.75 4.37
N VAL A 42 -3.06 17.75 5.22
CA VAL A 42 -2.95 17.94 6.69
C VAL A 42 -1.79 18.86 7.05
N LEU A 43 -0.68 18.84 6.32
CA LEU A 43 0.47 19.72 6.55
C LEU A 43 0.13 21.21 6.40
N PHE A 44 -0.81 21.55 5.52
CA PHE A 44 -1.24 22.93 5.27
C PHE A 44 -2.42 23.38 6.13
N VAL A 45 -3.04 22.48 6.90
CA VAL A 45 -4.21 22.80 7.71
C VAL A 45 -3.79 23.41 9.07
N PRO A 46 -4.29 24.60 9.44
CA PRO A 46 -3.99 25.21 10.73
C PRO A 46 -4.55 24.39 11.89
N ARG A 47 -3.74 24.23 12.95
CA ARG A 47 -4.13 23.52 14.19
C ARG A 47 -5.14 24.33 15.02
N THR A 48 -6.41 24.26 14.66
CA THR A 48 -7.52 24.72 15.50
C THR A 48 -8.15 23.54 16.24
N THR A 49 -8.70 23.79 17.44
CA THR A 49 -9.17 22.75 18.37
C THR A 49 -10.32 21.89 17.82
N SER A 50 -11.13 22.43 16.92
CA SER A 50 -12.23 21.69 16.26
C SER A 50 -11.72 20.82 15.10
N LEU A 51 -10.75 21.31 14.33
CA LEU A 51 -10.17 20.57 13.20
C LEU A 51 -9.28 19.40 13.66
N SER A 52 -8.60 19.51 14.80
CA SER A 52 -7.71 18.43 15.26
C SER A 52 -8.44 17.10 15.52
N ARG A 53 -9.70 17.15 15.98
CA ARG A 53 -10.51 15.95 16.22
C ARG A 53 -10.91 15.26 14.91
N LEU A 54 -11.23 16.03 13.88
CA LEU A 54 -11.51 15.49 12.54
C LEU A 54 -10.26 14.89 11.91
N VAL A 55 -9.11 15.55 12.05
CA VAL A 55 -7.82 15.05 11.56
C VAL A 55 -7.49 13.68 12.15
N ILE A 56 -7.72 13.44 13.45
CA ILE A 56 -7.49 12.09 14.02
C ILE A 56 -8.37 11.03 13.37
N VAL A 57 -9.66 11.31 13.18
CA VAL A 57 -10.56 10.32 12.57
C VAL A 57 -10.08 9.99 11.16
N PHE A 58 -9.75 11.02 10.38
CA PHE A 58 -9.22 10.81 9.03
C PHE A 58 -7.85 10.10 9.04
N ASP A 59 -6.93 10.45 9.94
CA ASP A 59 -5.63 9.79 10.10
C ASP A 59 -5.81 8.29 10.34
N VAL A 60 -6.70 7.91 11.26
CA VAL A 60 -6.98 6.49 11.53
C VAL A 60 -7.59 5.81 10.30
N THR A 61 -8.52 6.45 9.59
CA THR A 61 -9.10 5.86 8.36
C THR A 61 -8.05 5.65 7.26
N VAL A 62 -7.13 6.60 7.08
CA VAL A 62 -6.05 6.50 6.09
C VAL A 62 -5.05 5.43 6.49
N ALA A 63 -4.71 5.31 7.77
CA ALA A 63 -3.85 4.24 8.28
C ALA A 63 -4.45 2.85 7.97
N MET A 64 -5.75 2.67 8.22
CA MET A 64 -6.47 1.43 7.93
C MET A 64 -6.50 1.13 6.41
N LEU A 65 -6.74 2.16 5.59
CA LEU A 65 -6.72 2.04 4.13
C LEU A 65 -5.36 1.57 3.61
N LEU A 66 -4.27 2.21 4.06
CA LEU A 66 -2.89 1.85 3.67
C LEU A 66 -2.51 0.43 4.12
N THR A 67 -2.94 0.04 5.32
CA THR A 67 -2.70 -1.31 5.85
C THR A 67 -3.45 -2.36 5.03
N ALA A 68 -4.73 -2.13 4.73
CA ALA A 68 -5.54 -3.02 3.90
C ALA A 68 -4.96 -3.18 2.49
N ALA A 69 -4.53 -2.07 1.89
CA ALA A 69 -3.88 -2.05 0.58
C ALA A 69 -2.57 -2.85 0.57
N THR A 70 -1.71 -2.64 1.57
CA THR A 70 -0.44 -3.35 1.70
C THR A 70 -0.65 -4.85 1.93
N ALA A 71 -1.64 -5.22 2.74
CA ALA A 71 -2.01 -6.62 2.98
C ALA A 71 -2.54 -7.30 1.69
N ALA A 72 -3.41 -6.63 0.93
CA ALA A 72 -3.95 -7.16 -0.31
C ALA A 72 -2.86 -7.34 -1.39
N ALA A 73 -1.96 -6.37 -1.54
CA ALA A 73 -0.83 -6.48 -2.45
C ALA A 73 0.18 -7.55 -1.99
N GLY A 74 0.43 -7.66 -0.69
CA GLY A 74 1.27 -8.70 -0.11
C GLY A 74 0.74 -10.10 -0.36
N ALA A 75 -0.57 -10.31 -0.20
CA ALA A 75 -1.22 -11.58 -0.51
C ALA A 75 -1.02 -11.96 -1.98
N MET A 76 -1.23 -11.03 -2.92
CA MET A 76 -0.99 -11.32 -4.34
C MET A 76 0.48 -11.49 -4.69
N ALA A 77 1.40 -10.83 -3.99
CA ALA A 77 2.83 -11.06 -4.16
C ALA A 77 3.25 -12.48 -3.72
N GLU A 78 2.69 -12.99 -2.62
CA GLU A 78 2.90 -14.37 -2.19
C GLU A 78 2.37 -15.39 -3.21
N VAL A 79 1.16 -15.17 -3.73
CA VAL A 79 0.61 -16.02 -4.80
C VAL A 79 1.44 -15.91 -6.07
N GLY A 80 1.94 -14.71 -6.43
CA GLY A 80 2.81 -14.51 -7.59
C GLY A 80 4.17 -15.19 -7.47
N LYS A 81 4.74 -15.25 -6.26
CA LYS A 81 6.05 -15.84 -5.98
C LYS A 81 6.00 -17.36 -5.84
N LYS A 82 5.05 -17.87 -5.07
CA LYS A 82 4.95 -19.30 -4.72
C LYS A 82 3.98 -20.06 -5.61
N GLY A 83 3.02 -19.39 -6.22
CA GLY A 83 1.87 -20.01 -6.89
C GLY A 83 0.90 -20.63 -5.89
N ASN A 84 -0.23 -21.11 -6.39
CA ASN A 84 -1.15 -21.97 -5.65
C ASN A 84 -1.61 -23.14 -6.54
N PRO A 85 -1.04 -24.35 -6.37
CA PRO A 85 -1.38 -25.49 -7.22
C PRO A 85 -2.84 -25.94 -7.04
N HIS A 86 -3.44 -25.72 -5.87
CA HIS A 86 -4.84 -26.09 -5.62
C HIS A 86 -5.82 -25.19 -6.38
N ALA A 87 -5.42 -23.95 -6.68
CA ALA A 87 -6.19 -23.00 -7.47
C ALA A 87 -5.75 -22.94 -8.95
N GLY A 88 -4.79 -23.79 -9.35
CA GLY A 88 -4.19 -23.75 -10.70
C GLY A 88 -3.32 -22.52 -10.98
N TRP A 89 -2.94 -21.75 -9.96
CA TRP A 89 -2.09 -20.59 -10.10
C TRP A 89 -0.62 -20.98 -10.16
N MET A 90 0.00 -20.79 -11.32
CA MET A 90 1.43 -21.01 -11.50
C MET A 90 2.26 -19.81 -11.01
N PRO A 91 3.50 -20.02 -10.53
CA PRO A 91 4.37 -18.94 -10.10
C PRO A 91 4.76 -18.04 -11.28
N ILE A 92 4.38 -16.76 -11.21
CA ILE A 92 4.59 -15.78 -12.28
C ILE A 92 5.97 -15.11 -12.15
N CYS A 93 6.46 -14.92 -10.91
CA CYS A 93 7.74 -14.25 -10.67
C CYS A 93 8.97 -14.98 -11.23
N GLY A 94 8.84 -16.27 -11.58
CA GLY A 94 9.89 -16.99 -12.30
C GLY A 94 10.03 -16.61 -13.78
N GLN A 95 8.98 -16.02 -14.36
CA GLN A 95 8.93 -15.65 -15.79
C GLN A 95 9.14 -14.15 -16.02
N VAL A 96 8.78 -13.30 -15.05
CA VAL A 96 8.94 -11.83 -15.09
C VAL A 96 9.66 -11.32 -13.83
N PRO A 97 10.96 -11.63 -13.67
CA PRO A 97 11.68 -11.33 -12.43
C PRO A 97 11.81 -9.82 -12.18
N SER A 98 12.05 -9.01 -13.22
CA SER A 98 12.22 -7.55 -13.10
C SER A 98 10.95 -6.86 -12.57
N PHE A 99 9.77 -7.26 -13.06
CA PHE A 99 8.49 -6.78 -12.55
C PHE A 99 8.29 -7.18 -11.08
N CYS A 100 8.59 -8.44 -10.75
CA CYS A 100 8.41 -8.96 -9.39
C CYS A 100 9.35 -8.27 -8.38
N ASP A 101 10.60 -8.00 -8.75
CA ASP A 101 11.55 -7.26 -7.91
C ASP A 101 11.06 -5.82 -7.65
N HIS A 102 10.50 -5.15 -8.65
CA HIS A 102 9.88 -3.83 -8.49
C HIS A 102 8.68 -3.84 -7.55
N VAL A 103 7.81 -4.85 -7.66
CA VAL A 103 6.64 -5.00 -6.78
C VAL A 103 7.08 -5.29 -5.35
N MET A 104 8.06 -6.17 -5.16
CA MET A 104 8.59 -6.51 -3.85
C MET A 104 9.28 -5.32 -3.18
N GLY A 105 10.08 -4.55 -3.94
CA GLY A 105 10.66 -3.29 -3.45
C GLY A 105 9.59 -2.29 -3.01
N ALA A 106 8.53 -2.11 -3.81
CA ALA A 106 7.43 -1.22 -3.47
C ALA A 106 6.65 -1.69 -2.21
N LEU A 107 6.44 -2.99 -2.05
CA LEU A 107 5.80 -3.57 -0.88
C LEU A 107 6.62 -3.36 0.40
N ILE A 108 7.95 -3.56 0.33
CA ILE A 108 8.84 -3.31 1.46
C ILE A 108 8.78 -1.83 1.86
N CYS A 109 8.84 -0.92 0.89
CA CYS A 109 8.70 0.52 1.15
C CYS A 109 7.35 0.87 1.79
N ALA A 110 6.25 0.28 1.32
CA ALA A 110 4.93 0.53 1.92
C ALA A 110 4.78 -0.06 3.32
N PHE A 111 5.40 -1.21 3.60
CA PHE A 111 5.39 -1.77 4.96
C PHE A 111 6.09 -0.83 5.96
N VAL A 112 7.24 -0.27 5.56
CA VAL A 112 7.93 0.79 6.33
C VAL A 112 7.04 2.03 6.45
N GLY A 113 6.36 2.41 5.37
CA GLY A 113 5.41 3.53 5.37
C GLY A 113 4.26 3.34 6.36
N VAL A 114 3.65 2.14 6.42
CA VAL A 114 2.58 1.81 7.37
C VAL A 114 3.08 1.89 8.81
N ILE A 115 4.28 1.40 9.10
CA ILE A 115 4.89 1.51 10.45
C ILE A 115 5.09 2.99 10.81
N ALA A 116 5.66 3.78 9.91
CA ALA A 116 5.85 5.21 10.14
C ALA A 116 4.52 5.94 10.38
N TYR A 117 3.50 5.63 9.57
CA TYR A 117 2.17 6.22 9.69
C TYR A 117 1.49 5.83 11.01
N PHE A 118 1.66 4.58 11.45
CA PHE A 118 1.17 4.11 12.75
C PHE A 118 1.79 4.89 13.92
N LEU A 119 3.10 5.16 13.87
CA LEU A 119 3.79 5.98 14.88
C LEU A 119 3.26 7.42 14.90
N ILE A 120 2.97 8.00 13.73
CA ILE A 120 2.37 9.34 13.62
C ILE A 120 0.99 9.35 14.30
N VAL A 121 0.13 8.38 14.00
CA VAL A 121 -1.20 8.26 14.62
C VAL A 121 -1.09 8.14 16.14
N LEU A 122 -0.17 7.30 16.65
CA LEU A 122 0.07 7.18 18.09
C LEU A 122 0.50 8.50 18.72
N HIS A 123 1.43 9.21 18.09
CA HIS A 123 1.89 10.51 18.58
C HIS A 123 0.75 11.54 18.61
N THR A 124 -0.09 11.57 17.57
CA THR A 124 -1.24 12.48 17.50
C THR A 124 -2.26 12.17 18.61
N ILE A 125 -2.57 10.89 18.85
CA ILE A 125 -3.46 10.47 19.94
C ILE A 125 -2.87 10.87 21.30
N TYR A 126 -1.59 10.60 21.54
CA TYR A 126 -0.92 10.95 22.78
C TYR A 126 -0.99 12.47 23.06
N THR A 127 -0.70 13.28 22.04
CA THR A 127 -0.72 14.75 22.16
C THR A 127 -2.12 15.31 22.45
N LEU A 128 -3.18 14.67 21.93
CA LEU A 128 -4.55 15.09 22.23
C LEU A 128 -5.07 14.55 23.57
N LEU A 129 -4.56 13.42 24.05
CA LEU A 129 -4.97 12.82 25.31
C LEU A 129 -4.18 13.36 26.51
N SER A 130 -2.95 13.85 26.32
CA SER A 130 -2.13 14.46 27.36
C SER A 130 -2.79 15.62 28.14
N PRO A 131 -3.63 16.51 27.57
CA PRO A 131 -4.35 17.50 28.36
C PRO A 131 -5.52 16.92 29.19
N LEU A 132 -5.91 15.65 28.97
CA LEU A 132 -7.02 14.99 29.68
C LEU A 132 -6.54 14.14 30.87
N PHE A 133 -5.28 13.68 30.85
CA PHE A 133 -4.65 12.97 31.97
C PHE A 133 -3.66 13.92 32.68
N PRO A 134 -4.03 14.46 33.87
CA PRO A 134 -3.14 15.31 34.68
C PRO A 134 -1.95 14.54 35.27
#